data_AF-A0A832J516-F1
#
_entry.id   AF-A0A832J516-F1
#
_cell.length_a   1.000
_cell.length_b   1.000
_cell.length_c   1.000
_cell.angle_alpha   90.00
_cell.angle_beta   90.00
_cell.angle_gamma   90.00
#
_symmetry.space_group_name_H-M   'P 1'
#
loop_
_entity.id
_entity.type
_entity.pdbx_description
1 polymer ?
#
loop_
_entity_poly.entity_id
_entity_poly.type
_entity_poly.pdbx_seq_one_letter_code
_entity_poly.pdbx_strand_id
1 'polypeptide(L)'
;MRGKDTPLSRRRAGVLLHPTSLPGGVGCGDLGGDAYRFIDFLAASGLSVWQMLPLVPTHGDFSPYQGLSVHAGNPLLINLELLQTWGLLEMALEAEPKNFVEYRLLMLRHAYHGFKLMADGDMRAEYN
;
A
#
# COMPACT_ATOMS: atom_id res chain seq x y z
N MET A 1 -21.58 2.87 34.79
CA MET A 1 -21.07 1.97 33.73
C MET A 1 -21.26 2.68 32.40
N ARG A 2 -20.19 3.10 31.72
CA ARG A 2 -20.26 3.80 30.43
C ARG A 2 -20.48 2.72 29.36
N GLY A 3 -21.61 2.78 28.64
CA GLY A 3 -21.89 1.83 27.55
C GLY A 3 -20.75 1.86 26.54
N LYS A 4 -20.14 0.71 26.27
CA LYS A 4 -19.01 0.63 25.33
C LYS A 4 -19.54 0.95 23.93
N ASP A 5 -19.02 2.00 23.31
CA ASP A 5 -19.17 2.21 21.86
C ASP A 5 -18.56 0.98 21.16
N THR A 6 -19.42 0.18 20.53
CA THR A 6 -19.00 -0.97 19.74
C THR A 6 -19.10 -0.60 18.25
N PRO A 7 -18.40 -1.30 17.35
CA PRO A 7 -18.57 -1.11 15.91
C PRO A 7 -20.02 -1.27 15.43
N LEU A 8 -20.89 -1.89 16.24
CA LEU A 8 -22.30 -2.14 15.95
C LEU A 8 -23.26 -1.18 16.67
N SER A 9 -22.77 -0.24 17.51
CA SER A 9 -23.63 0.70 18.25
C SER A 9 -24.27 1.77 17.37
N ARG A 10 -23.76 1.97 16.15
CA ARG A 10 -24.24 2.96 15.19
C ARG A 10 -24.42 2.32 13.81
N ARG A 11 -25.52 2.65 13.13
CA ARG A 11 -25.74 2.31 11.71
C ARG A 11 -24.68 2.99 10.86
N ARG A 12 -24.00 2.23 10.01
CA ARG A 12 -22.94 2.69 9.11
C ARG A 12 -23.08 2.04 7.74
N ALA A 13 -22.53 2.69 6.73
CA ALA A 13 -22.38 2.17 5.39
C ALA A 13 -20.93 2.31 4.94
N GLY A 14 -20.54 1.52 3.96
CA GLY A 14 -19.18 1.45 3.46
C GLY A 14 -19.07 0.82 2.08
N VAL A 15 -17.84 0.78 1.57
CA VAL A 15 -17.51 0.19 0.27
C VAL A 15 -16.49 -0.92 0.45
N LEU A 16 -16.70 -2.00 -0.28
CA LEU A 16 -15.70 -3.04 -0.51
C LEU A 16 -14.90 -2.69 -1.77
N LEU A 17 -13.62 -2.38 -1.60
CA LEU A 17 -12.70 -2.12 -2.72
C LEU A 17 -11.29 -2.54 -2.28
N HIS A 18 -10.62 -3.40 -3.03
CA HIS A 18 -9.24 -3.74 -2.71
C HIS A 18 -8.29 -2.65 -3.25
N PRO A 19 -7.19 -2.29 -2.56
CA PRO A 19 -6.26 -1.24 -3.03
C PRO A 19 -5.69 -1.50 -4.43
N THR A 20 -5.53 -2.76 -4.83
CA THR A 20 -5.08 -3.11 -6.20
C THR A 20 -6.05 -2.65 -7.30
N SER A 21 -7.31 -2.38 -6.96
CA SER A 21 -8.34 -1.89 -7.86
C SER A 21 -8.43 -0.37 -7.92
N LEU A 22 -7.67 0.35 -7.10
CA LEU A 22 -7.53 1.80 -7.24
C LEU A 22 -6.86 2.12 -8.58
N PRO A 23 -7.21 3.26 -9.21
CA PRO A 23 -6.47 3.74 -10.37
C PRO A 23 -5.02 4.10 -9.96
N GLY A 24 -4.17 4.27 -10.97
CA GLY A 24 -2.77 4.62 -10.75
C GLY A 24 -1.88 3.43 -10.41
N GLY A 25 -0.65 3.75 -9.97
CA GLY A 25 0.41 2.76 -9.74
C GLY A 25 0.93 2.11 -11.03
N VAL A 26 2.07 1.44 -10.94
CA VAL A 26 2.62 0.67 -12.07
C VAL A 26 2.04 -0.74 -12.05
N GLY A 27 1.15 -1.03 -13.00
CA GLY A 27 0.51 -2.33 -13.22
C GLY A 27 -0.67 -2.66 -12.28
N CYS A 28 -0.69 -2.10 -11.07
CA CYS A 28 -1.80 -2.22 -10.12
C CYS A 28 -1.86 -0.98 -9.20
N GLY A 29 -3.04 -0.73 -8.63
CA GLY A 29 -3.22 0.29 -7.60
C GLY A 29 -2.37 0.01 -6.36
N ASP A 30 -2.11 1.06 -5.58
CA ASP A 30 -1.26 1.02 -4.39
C ASP A 30 -1.74 2.00 -3.30
N LEU A 31 -1.02 2.05 -2.17
CA LEU A 31 -1.33 2.90 -1.03
C LEU A 31 -0.74 4.31 -1.18
N GLY A 32 -1.02 4.93 -2.32
CA GLY A 32 -0.58 6.29 -2.67
C GLY A 32 -1.71 7.32 -2.71
N GLY A 33 -1.54 8.34 -3.56
CA GLY A 33 -2.50 9.44 -3.70
C GLY A 33 -3.93 9.01 -4.01
N ASP A 34 -4.13 7.94 -4.79
CA ASP A 34 -5.48 7.42 -5.08
C ASP A 34 -6.16 6.79 -3.86
N ALA A 35 -5.41 6.22 -2.93
CA ALA A 35 -5.97 5.72 -1.67
C ALA A 35 -6.49 6.88 -0.80
N TYR A 36 -5.75 8.00 -0.74
CA TYR A 36 -6.21 9.22 -0.06
C TYR A 36 -7.45 9.80 -0.73
N ARG A 37 -7.45 9.93 -2.06
CA ARG A 37 -8.63 10.38 -2.82
C ARG A 37 -9.85 9.50 -2.59
N PHE A 38 -9.65 8.19 -2.50
CA PHE A 38 -10.74 7.26 -2.21
C PHE A 38 -11.30 7.46 -0.79
N ILE A 39 -10.44 7.68 0.21
CA ILE A 39 -10.87 8.02 1.57
C ILE A 39 -11.65 9.35 1.59
N ASP A 40 -11.15 10.38 0.90
CA ASP A 40 -11.84 11.67 0.77
C ASP A 40 -13.23 11.50 0.13
N PHE A 41 -13.33 10.66 -0.90
CA PHE A 41 -14.60 10.30 -1.53
C PHE A 41 -15.55 9.60 -0.53
N LEU A 42 -15.07 8.62 0.24
CA LEU A 42 -15.89 7.94 1.25
C LEU A 42 -16.41 8.94 2.30
N ALA A 43 -15.51 9.79 2.81
CA ALA A 43 -15.85 10.81 3.80
C ALA A 43 -16.88 11.81 3.26
N ALA A 44 -16.68 12.34 2.05
CA ALA A 44 -17.61 13.23 1.38
C ALA A 44 -18.98 12.56 1.10
N SER A 45 -19.00 11.25 0.90
CA SER A 45 -20.23 10.46 0.70
C SER A 45 -20.94 10.05 2.00
N GLY A 46 -20.41 10.43 3.17
CA GLY A 46 -20.94 10.01 4.47
C GLY A 46 -20.71 8.52 4.79
N LEU A 47 -19.86 7.85 4.03
CA LEU A 47 -19.46 6.46 4.24
C LEU A 47 -18.34 6.42 5.29
N SER A 48 -18.39 5.42 6.17
CA SER A 48 -17.50 5.36 7.34
C SER A 48 -16.81 4.01 7.51
N VAL A 49 -16.91 3.15 6.50
CA VAL A 49 -16.27 1.84 6.46
C VAL A 49 -15.66 1.61 5.08
N TRP A 50 -14.37 1.27 5.06
CA TRP A 50 -13.70 0.71 3.88
C TRP A 50 -13.33 -0.73 4.20
N GLN A 51 -13.93 -1.67 3.47
CA GLN A 51 -13.60 -3.08 3.57
C GLN A 51 -12.65 -3.46 2.44
N MET A 52 -11.67 -4.32 2.75
CA MET A 52 -10.68 -4.83 1.81
C MET A 52 -10.57 -6.36 1.92
N LEU A 53 -10.05 -6.99 0.87
CA LEU A 53 -9.53 -8.36 0.90
C LEU A 53 -8.21 -8.41 1.70
N PRO A 54 -7.66 -9.59 2.01
CA PRO A 54 -6.38 -9.69 2.72
C PRO A 54 -5.24 -8.99 1.97
N LEU A 55 -4.43 -8.22 2.71
CA LEU A 55 -3.33 -7.42 2.16
C LEU A 55 -2.00 -8.17 2.13
N VAL A 56 -2.03 -9.51 2.18
CA VAL A 56 -0.84 -10.36 2.28
C VAL A 56 -0.15 -10.51 0.92
N PRO A 57 1.18 -10.78 0.88
CA PRO A 57 1.86 -11.11 -0.36
C PRO A 57 1.23 -12.35 -0.99
N THR A 58 0.87 -12.26 -2.27
CA THR A 58 0.23 -13.35 -3.00
C THR A 58 1.24 -14.25 -3.69
N HIS A 59 0.83 -15.46 -4.06
CA HIS A 59 1.53 -16.24 -5.09
C HIS A 59 1.40 -15.58 -6.48
N GLY A 60 1.97 -16.22 -7.50
CA GLY A 60 1.96 -15.71 -8.89
C GLY A 60 0.59 -15.72 -9.56
N ASP A 61 -0.42 -16.33 -8.94
CA ASP A 61 -1.82 -16.29 -9.37
C ASP A 61 -2.59 -15.07 -8.84
N PHE A 62 -1.94 -14.25 -8.00
CA PHE A 62 -2.45 -13.03 -7.40
C PHE A 62 -3.67 -13.19 -6.49
N SER A 63 -3.94 -14.41 -6.00
CA SER A 63 -5.03 -14.63 -5.06
C SER A 63 -4.71 -14.06 -3.67
N PRO A 64 -5.49 -13.10 -3.14
CA PRO A 64 -5.26 -12.54 -1.79
C PRO A 64 -5.56 -13.54 -0.67
N TYR A 65 -6.18 -14.69 -1.01
CA TYR A 65 -6.45 -15.77 -0.06
C TYR A 65 -5.39 -16.87 -0.09
N GLN A 66 -4.45 -16.81 -1.02
CA GLN A 66 -3.27 -17.68 -1.05
C GLN A 66 -2.02 -16.84 -0.76
N GLY A 67 -1.88 -16.47 0.50
CA GLY A 67 -0.78 -15.64 0.98
C GLY A 67 0.50 -16.43 1.26
N LEU A 68 1.65 -15.84 0.94
CA LEU A 68 2.98 -16.34 1.34
C LEU A 68 3.24 -16.17 2.85
N SER A 69 2.44 -15.35 3.52
CA SER A 69 2.53 -15.07 4.95
C SER A 69 1.17 -14.60 5.46
N VAL A 70 0.90 -14.87 6.74
CA VAL A 70 -0.31 -14.40 7.44
C VAL A 70 -0.12 -13.03 8.11
N HIS A 71 1.13 -12.54 8.18
CA HIS A 71 1.46 -11.28 8.88
C HIS A 71 2.06 -10.21 7.96
N ALA A 72 2.73 -10.60 6.87
CA ALA A 72 3.38 -9.63 5.99
C ALA A 72 2.36 -8.85 5.16
N GLY A 73 2.70 -7.62 4.79
CA GLY A 73 1.98 -6.84 3.78
C GLY A 73 2.51 -7.10 2.37
N ASN A 74 1.65 -7.02 1.36
CA ASN A 74 2.02 -7.21 -0.03
C ASN A 74 2.91 -6.04 -0.51
N PRO A 75 4.18 -6.29 -0.90
CA PRO A 75 5.09 -5.22 -1.33
C PRO A 75 4.59 -4.47 -2.58
N LEU A 76 3.73 -5.09 -3.40
CA LEU A 76 3.16 -4.44 -4.57
C LEU A 76 2.21 -3.28 -4.23
N LEU A 77 1.77 -3.17 -2.97
CA LEU A 77 0.94 -2.06 -2.49
C LEU A 77 1.75 -0.84 -2.01
N ILE A 78 3.09 -0.92 -1.99
CA ILE A 78 3.94 0.22 -1.62
C ILE A 78 3.98 1.20 -2.79
N ASN A 79 3.57 2.44 -2.57
CA ASN A 79 3.58 3.48 -3.60
C ASN A 79 5.00 3.97 -3.90
N LEU A 80 5.42 3.88 -5.16
CA LEU A 80 6.77 4.27 -5.58
C LEU A 80 6.98 5.78 -5.64
N GLU A 81 5.94 6.56 -5.95
CA GLU A 81 6.00 8.03 -6.03
C GLU A 81 6.26 8.66 -4.65
N LEU A 82 5.72 8.09 -3.58
CA LEU A 82 6.02 8.47 -2.20
C LEU A 82 7.49 8.21 -1.86
N LEU A 83 8.04 7.06 -2.29
CA LEU A 83 9.47 6.76 -2.07
C LEU A 83 10.37 7.75 -2.81
N GLN A 84 9.97 8.22 -4.00
CA GLN A 84 10.67 9.29 -4.70
C GLN A 84 10.56 10.63 -3.96
N THR A 85 9.36 10.97 -3.50
CA THR A 85 9.10 12.21 -2.75
C THR A 85 9.92 12.28 -1.45
N TRP A 86 10.14 11.13 -0.82
CA TRP A 86 11.01 11.01 0.36
C TRP A 86 12.50 10.96 0.02
N GLY A 87 12.89 11.05 -1.26
CA GLY A 87 14.28 10.97 -1.69
C GLY A 87 14.93 9.60 -1.50
N LEU A 88 14.13 8.56 -1.28
CA LEU A 88 14.61 7.19 -1.09
C LEU A 88 14.79 6.45 -2.42
N LEU A 89 14.06 6.86 -3.46
CA LEU A 89 14.05 6.20 -4.76
C LEU A 89 14.38 7.18 -5.89
N GLU A 90 15.36 6.80 -6.71
CA GLU A 90 15.57 7.38 -8.04
C GLU A 90 15.11 6.37 -9.09
N MET A 91 14.30 6.82 -10.06
CA MET A 91 13.70 5.96 -11.08
C MET A 91 14.70 5.73 -12.22
N ALA A 92 15.68 4.88 -11.95
CA ALA A 92 16.66 4.44 -12.92
C ALA A 92 16.54 2.92 -13.13
N LEU A 93 16.45 2.51 -14.39
CA LEU A 93 16.47 1.09 -14.77
C LEU A 93 17.80 0.74 -15.41
N GLU A 94 18.45 -0.29 -14.90
CA GLU A 94 19.65 -0.88 -15.53
C GLU A 94 19.28 -1.83 -16.68
N ALA A 95 18.06 -2.39 -16.66
CA ALA A 95 17.52 -3.27 -17.68
C ALA A 95 15.98 -3.22 -17.70
N GLU A 96 15.38 -3.59 -18.84
CA GLU A 96 13.92 -3.67 -18.96
C GLU A 96 13.36 -4.87 -18.15
N PRO A 97 12.40 -4.64 -17.23
CA PRO A 97 11.76 -5.69 -16.45
C PRO A 97 10.76 -6.49 -17.32
N LYS A 98 10.58 -7.78 -17.03
CA LYS A 98 9.68 -8.65 -17.81
C LYS A 98 8.20 -8.34 -17.59
N ASN A 99 7.86 -7.81 -16.43
CA ASN A 99 6.50 -7.46 -16.04
C ASN A 99 6.52 -6.42 -14.91
N PHE A 100 5.33 -5.90 -14.57
CA PHE A 100 5.20 -4.88 -13.53
C PHE A 100 5.59 -5.39 -12.13
N VAL A 101 5.46 -6.69 -11.84
CA VAL A 101 5.85 -7.26 -10.54
C VAL A 101 7.36 -7.18 -10.37
N GLU A 102 8.11 -7.64 -11.38
CA GLU A 102 9.58 -7.55 -11.40
C GLU A 102 10.05 -6.10 -11.32
N TYR A 103 9.40 -5.20 -12.07
CA TYR A 103 9.66 -3.77 -12.00
C TYR A 103 9.51 -3.22 -10.58
N ARG A 104 8.37 -3.45 -9.94
CA ARG A 104 8.10 -2.93 -8.59
C ARG A 104 9.11 -3.48 -7.57
N LEU A 105 9.39 -4.78 -7.62
CA LEU A 105 10.37 -5.39 -6.72
C LEU A 105 11.78 -4.86 -6.94
N LEU A 106 12.17 -4.57 -8.19
CA LEU A 106 13.43 -3.91 -8.49
C LEU A 106 13.45 -2.51 -7.87
N MET A 107 12.43 -1.69 -8.10
CA MET A 107 12.35 -0.34 -7.53
C MET A 107 12.39 -0.34 -6.01
N LEU A 108 11.76 -1.31 -5.34
CA LEU A 108 11.85 -1.44 -3.88
C LEU A 108 13.27 -1.80 -3.40
N ARG A 109 14.05 -2.57 -4.17
CA ARG A 109 15.47 -2.79 -3.86
C ARG A 109 16.29 -1.52 -4.01
N HIS A 110 16.08 -0.75 -5.08
CA HIS A 110 16.73 0.57 -5.23
C HIS A 110 16.35 1.51 -4.09
N ALA A 111 15.07 1.54 -3.70
CA ALA A 111 14.60 2.33 -2.58
C ALA A 111 15.27 1.94 -1.24
N TYR A 112 15.49 0.64 -1.02
CA TYR A 112 16.24 0.18 0.15
C TYR A 112 17.70 0.64 0.12
N HIS A 113 18.37 0.63 -1.03
CA HIS A 113 19.72 1.19 -1.16
C HIS A 113 19.74 2.70 -0.87
N GLY A 114 18.79 3.45 -1.41
CA GLY A 114 18.63 4.87 -1.12
C GLY A 114 18.39 5.12 0.37
N PHE A 115 17.53 4.34 1.01
CA PHE A 115 17.33 4.38 2.47
C PHE A 115 18.63 4.15 3.25
N LYS A 116 19.44 3.14 2.87
CA LYS A 116 20.72 2.90 3.56
C LYS A 116 21.69 4.09 3.48
N LEU A 117 21.66 4.83 2.38
CA LEU A 117 22.55 5.97 2.13
C LEU A 117 22.03 7.28 2.74
N MET A 118 20.72 7.51 2.64
CA MET A 118 20.11 8.83 2.83
C MET A 118 19.21 8.92 4.07
N ALA A 119 18.82 7.81 4.69
CA ALA A 119 17.92 7.85 5.85
C ALA A 119 18.58 8.61 7.01
N ASP A 120 17.87 9.63 7.49
CA ASP A 120 18.25 10.41 8.66
C ASP A 120 17.99 9.66 9.97
N GLY A 121 18.24 10.34 11.10
CA GLY A 121 18.08 9.75 12.43
C GLY A 121 16.65 9.32 12.73
N ASP A 122 15.66 10.08 12.28
CA ASP A 122 14.24 9.83 12.55
C ASP A 122 13.73 8.65 11.70
N MET A 123 14.06 8.63 10.40
CA MET A 123 13.76 7.50 9.52
C MET A 123 14.39 6.18 10.01
N ARG A 124 15.60 6.24 10.57
CA ARG A 124 16.27 5.07 11.13
C ARG A 124 15.69 4.65 12.48
N ALA A 125 15.18 5.58 13.27
CA ALA A 125 14.53 5.29 14.55
C ALA A 125 13.21 4.55 14.36
N GLU A 126 12.41 4.92 13.34
CA GLU A 126 11.16 4.23 13.01
C GLU A 126 11.35 2.81 12.43
N TYR A 127 12.57 2.48 11.98
CA TYR A 127 12.88 1.18 11.38
C TYR A 127 13.21 0.07 12.40
N ASN A 128 13.61 0.42 13.64
CA ASN A 128 14.04 -0.53 14.69
C ASN A 128 12.97 -0.76 15.75
#